data_AF-A0A2P5E0H6-F1
#
_entry.id   AF-A0A2P5E0H6-F1
#
_cell.length_a   1.000
_cell.length_b   1.000
_cell.length_c   1.000
_cell.angle_alpha   90.00
_cell.angle_beta   90.00
_cell.angle_gamma   90.00
#
_symmetry.space_group_name_H-M   'P 1'
#
loop_
_entity.id
_entity.type
_entity.pdbx_description
1 polymer ?
#
loop_
_entity_poly.entity_id
_entity_poly.type
_entity_poly.pdbx_seq_one_letter_code
_entity_poly.pdbx_strand_id
1 'polypeptide(L)'
;MSRERERFDEIGKKIKRELSTTDAASGQMGRRHMLGLPGTLNTITPCAACKLLRRRCAQECPFSPYFSPHEPHKFASVHKVFGASNVSKMLMEVPESQRADAANSLVYEANVRLRDPVYGCMGAISALQQQVQSLQAELNAVRAEILKYRFREANNIISPSSHHHHLALLSSNSGAVSVAALPPAPQQPPPPPSTVQSLPPPSTTTTTTSSSSMYTQPITNSTIADYNTISSENVPFFG
;
A
#
# COMPACT_ATOMS: atom_id res chain seq x y z
N MET A 1 -29.20 -4.30 -33.88
CA MET A 1 -28.01 -5.17 -33.81
C MET A 1 -27.33 -5.33 -35.18
N SER A 2 -27.17 -4.25 -35.96
CA SER A 2 -26.67 -4.34 -37.35
C SER A 2 -25.80 -3.16 -37.82
N ARG A 3 -25.24 -2.36 -36.90
CA ARG A 3 -24.33 -1.24 -37.25
C ARG A 3 -22.92 -1.35 -36.64
N GLU A 4 -22.70 -2.30 -35.73
CA GLU A 4 -21.37 -2.50 -35.11
C GLU A 4 -20.47 -3.48 -35.87
N ARG A 5 -21.01 -4.29 -36.79
CA ARG A 5 -20.20 -5.25 -37.57
C ARG A 5 -19.48 -4.65 -38.78
N GLU A 6 -19.94 -3.52 -39.33
CA GLU A 6 -19.28 -2.88 -40.48
C GLU A 6 -18.05 -2.05 -40.09
N ARG A 7 -17.92 -1.65 -38.82
CA ARG A 7 -16.78 -0.82 -38.36
C ARG A 7 -15.49 -1.61 -38.12
N PHE A 8 -15.60 -2.92 -37.89
CA PHE A 8 -14.44 -3.78 -37.59
C PHE A 8 -13.67 -4.23 -38.85
N ASP A 9 -14.31 -4.26 -40.02
CA ASP A 9 -13.65 -4.60 -41.30
C ASP A 9 -12.89 -3.43 -41.95
N GLU A 10 -13.14 -2.19 -41.53
CA GLU A 10 -12.44 -1.00 -42.05
C GLU A 10 -11.10 -0.73 -41.33
N ILE A 11 -10.95 -1.26 -40.10
CA ILE A 11 -9.72 -1.13 -39.30
C ILE A 11 -8.66 -2.16 -39.71
N GLY A 12 -9.07 -3.32 -40.22
CA GLY A 12 -8.17 -4.41 -40.65
C GLY A 12 -7.39 -4.14 -41.95
N LYS A 13 -7.83 -3.19 -42.79
CA LYS A 13 -7.16 -2.86 -44.06
C LYS A 13 -6.11 -1.74 -43.96
N LYS A 14 -6.03 -1.01 -42.84
CA LYS A 14 -5.08 0.09 -42.66
C LYS A 14 -3.71 -0.34 -42.08
N ILE A 15 -3.60 -1.56 -41.56
CA ILE A 15 -2.39 -2.04 -40.86
C ILE A 15 -1.40 -2.77 -41.80
N LYS A 16 -1.80 -3.10 -43.04
CA LYS A 16 -0.96 -3.88 -43.99
C LYS A 16 -0.29 -3.05 -45.10
N ARG A 17 -0.26 -1.72 -45.02
CA ARG A 17 0.29 -0.87 -46.11
C ARG A 17 1.30 0.21 -45.73
N GLU A 18 1.81 0.22 -44.51
CA GLU A 18 2.84 1.19 -44.08
C GLU A 18 4.14 0.50 -43.62
N LEU A 19 4.38 -0.72 -44.10
CA LEU A 19 5.68 -1.38 -44.03
C LEU A 19 6.08 -1.73 -45.45
N SER A 20 7.14 -1.05 -45.92
CA SER A 20 7.79 -1.09 -47.25
C SER A 20 7.40 0.07 -48.19
N THR A 21 8.42 0.81 -48.62
CA THR A 21 8.45 2.02 -49.50
C THR A 21 8.18 3.33 -48.72
N THR A 22 9.06 4.33 -48.62
CA THR A 22 10.10 4.85 -49.53
C THR A 22 11.18 5.67 -48.79
N ASP A 23 12.37 5.63 -49.37
CA ASP A 23 13.53 6.48 -49.09
C ASP A 23 13.31 7.99 -49.32
N ALA A 24 14.16 8.78 -48.63
CA ALA A 24 14.72 10.08 -49.00
C ALA A 24 13.78 11.24 -49.42
N ALA A 25 13.53 12.18 -48.49
CA ALA A 25 13.47 13.60 -48.83
C ALA A 25 13.80 14.49 -47.62
N SER A 26 14.68 15.45 -47.88
CA SER A 26 15.26 16.44 -46.97
C SER A 26 14.20 17.44 -46.46
N GLY A 27 14.23 17.74 -45.16
CA GLY A 27 13.30 18.67 -44.50
C GLY A 27 13.97 19.35 -43.32
N GLN A 28 14.79 20.34 -43.65
CA GLN A 28 15.61 21.16 -42.77
C GLN A 28 14.75 22.01 -41.81
N MET A 29 14.80 21.73 -40.50
CA MET A 29 14.42 22.72 -39.48
C MET A 29 15.46 22.75 -38.34
N GLY A 30 16.34 23.76 -38.41
CA GLY A 30 16.79 24.54 -37.26
C GLY A 30 17.40 23.82 -36.06
N ARG A 31 18.48 23.05 -36.24
CA ARG A 31 19.39 22.69 -35.14
C ARG A 31 20.24 23.90 -34.76
N ARG A 32 19.91 24.57 -33.66
CA ARG A 32 20.85 25.46 -32.96
C ARG A 32 21.92 24.59 -32.31
N HIS A 33 23.07 24.44 -32.98
CA HIS A 33 24.28 23.89 -32.39
C HIS A 33 24.80 24.87 -31.34
N MET A 34 24.67 24.51 -30.05
CA MET A 34 25.57 25.05 -29.02
C MET A 34 26.80 24.15 -29.02
N LEU A 35 27.94 24.74 -29.36
CA LEU A 35 29.26 24.10 -29.35
C LEU A 35 29.57 23.61 -27.92
N GLY A 36 29.40 22.30 -27.72
CA GLY A 36 29.81 21.58 -26.52
C GLY A 36 31.03 20.71 -26.84
N LEU A 37 32.08 20.91 -26.06
CA LEU A 37 33.40 20.27 -26.06
C LEU A 37 33.39 18.74 -26.27
N PRO A 38 34.38 18.15 -26.98
CA PRO A 38 34.46 16.71 -27.21
C PRO A 38 35.14 16.01 -26.02
N GLY A 39 34.33 15.35 -25.20
CA GLY A 39 34.77 14.38 -24.20
C GLY A 39 33.72 13.29 -24.08
N THR A 40 33.95 12.18 -24.76
CA THR A 40 33.28 10.88 -24.60
C THR A 40 31.76 10.94 -24.39
N LEU A 41 30.99 11.19 -25.47
CA LEU A 41 29.54 11.00 -25.43
C LEU A 41 29.19 9.52 -25.48
N ASN A 42 29.16 8.94 -24.29
CA ASN A 42 28.48 7.71 -23.96
C ASN A 42 27.09 7.72 -24.61
N THR A 43 26.78 6.69 -25.38
CA THR A 43 25.47 6.39 -25.97
C THR A 43 24.46 5.98 -24.89
N ILE A 44 24.30 6.80 -23.86
CA ILE A 44 23.38 6.56 -22.76
C ILE A 44 22.03 7.12 -23.17
N THR A 45 21.12 6.22 -23.51
CA THR A 45 19.70 6.54 -23.67
C THR A 45 19.24 7.25 -22.38
N PRO A 46 18.77 8.51 -22.45
CA PRO A 46 18.37 9.23 -21.26
C PRO A 46 17.17 8.52 -20.62
N CYS A 47 17.14 8.44 -19.29
CA CYS A 47 15.99 7.90 -18.56
C CYS A 47 14.71 8.72 -18.85
N ALA A 48 13.54 8.18 -18.53
CA ALA A 48 12.27 8.87 -18.79
C ALA A 48 12.20 10.26 -18.14
N ALA A 49 12.79 10.41 -16.94
CA ALA A 49 12.86 11.68 -16.24
C ALA A 49 13.67 12.73 -17.00
N CYS A 50 14.92 12.41 -17.34
CA CYS A 50 15.80 13.33 -18.04
C CYS A 50 15.28 13.65 -19.45
N LYS A 51 14.65 12.68 -20.11
CA LYS A 51 13.97 12.90 -21.40
C LYS A 51 12.81 13.89 -21.27
N LEU A 52 11.94 13.74 -20.26
CA LEU A 52 10.80 14.65 -20.04
C LEU A 52 11.28 16.06 -19.62
N LEU A 53 12.29 16.14 -18.75
CA LEU A 53 12.86 17.39 -18.24
C LEU A 53 13.82 18.08 -19.22
N ARG A 54 14.06 17.49 -20.40
CA ARG A 54 14.95 18.03 -21.45
C ARG A 54 16.37 18.35 -20.95
N ARG A 55 16.93 17.51 -20.08
CA ARG A 55 18.28 17.65 -19.53
C ARG A 55 19.14 16.41 -19.79
N ARG A 56 20.46 16.55 -19.64
CA ARG A 56 21.40 15.43 -19.76
C ARG A 56 21.18 14.42 -18.63
N CYS A 57 21.18 13.13 -18.95
CA CYS A 57 21.19 12.05 -17.97
C CYS A 57 22.64 11.79 -17.53
N ALA A 58 22.97 12.09 -16.28
CA ALA A 58 24.27 11.77 -15.68
C ALA A 58 24.37 10.27 -15.36
N GLN A 59 25.59 9.78 -15.10
CA GLN A 59 25.83 8.39 -14.65
C GLN A 59 25.08 8.12 -13.33
N GLU A 60 25.26 9.02 -12.35
CA GLU A 60 24.58 8.97 -11.05
C GLU A 60 23.24 9.71 -11.06
N CYS A 61 22.39 9.42 -12.05
CA CYS A 61 21.07 10.03 -12.12
C CYS A 61 20.12 9.35 -11.11
N PRO A 62 19.53 10.09 -10.14
CA PRO A 62 18.67 9.51 -9.10
C PRO A 62 17.37 8.90 -9.63
N PHE A 63 17.01 9.21 -10.88
CA PHE A 63 15.82 8.70 -11.53
C PHE A 63 16.09 7.51 -12.46
N SER A 64 17.33 7.34 -12.92
CA SER A 64 17.65 6.37 -13.98
C SER A 64 17.33 4.92 -13.61
N PRO A 65 17.62 4.44 -12.38
CA PRO A 65 17.30 3.06 -12.00
C PRO A 65 15.80 2.76 -11.96
N TYR A 66 14.95 3.75 -11.74
CA TYR A 66 13.52 3.56 -11.44
C TYR A 66 12.59 4.00 -12.57
N PHE A 67 13.04 4.90 -13.46
CA PHE A 67 12.24 5.46 -14.54
C PHE A 67 12.83 5.15 -15.91
N SER A 68 12.53 3.94 -16.40
CA SER A 68 12.97 3.44 -17.71
C SER A 68 12.49 4.33 -18.87
N PRO A 69 13.30 4.57 -19.91
CA PRO A 69 12.89 5.31 -21.10
C PRO A 69 11.71 4.66 -21.86
N HIS A 70 11.46 3.37 -21.64
CA HIS A 70 10.34 2.63 -22.26
C HIS A 70 9.00 2.91 -21.58
N GLU A 71 9.01 3.49 -20.37
CA GLU A 71 7.80 3.77 -19.60
C GLU A 71 7.69 5.28 -19.26
N PRO A 72 7.65 6.17 -20.26
CA PRO A 72 7.67 7.63 -20.03
C PRO A 72 6.45 8.12 -19.24
N HIS A 73 5.33 7.41 -19.33
CA HIS A 73 4.10 7.74 -18.62
C HIS A 73 4.27 7.64 -17.10
N LYS A 74 5.09 6.72 -16.58
CA LYS A 74 5.34 6.59 -15.13
C LYS A 74 5.93 7.87 -14.57
N PHE A 75 6.98 8.40 -15.21
CA PHE A 75 7.60 9.64 -14.76
C PHE A 75 6.68 10.85 -15.00
N ALA A 76 5.95 10.89 -16.12
CA ALA A 76 5.02 11.98 -16.39
C ALA A 76 3.92 12.11 -15.31
N SER A 77 3.37 10.99 -14.83
CA SER A 77 2.37 10.99 -13.77
C SER A 77 2.94 11.52 -12.45
N VAL A 78 4.07 10.98 -11.98
CA VAL A 78 4.68 11.43 -10.71
C VAL A 78 5.18 12.87 -10.79
N HIS A 79 5.68 13.30 -11.95
CA HIS A 79 6.10 14.68 -12.17
C HIS A 79 4.92 15.64 -12.07
N LYS A 80 3.75 15.26 -12.61
CA LYS A 80 2.54 16.09 -12.57
C LYS A 80 1.95 16.21 -11.16
N VAL A 81 2.01 15.15 -10.35
CA VAL A 81 1.38 15.13 -9.02
C VAL A 81 2.33 15.63 -7.92
N PHE A 82 3.57 15.13 -7.90
CA PHE A 82 4.53 15.42 -6.84
C PHE A 82 5.59 16.43 -7.24
N GLY A 83 5.93 16.52 -8.53
CA GLY A 83 7.04 17.33 -9.03
C GLY A 83 8.38 16.61 -8.92
N ALA A 84 9.30 16.90 -9.86
CA ALA A 84 10.57 16.17 -9.97
C ALA A 84 11.45 16.31 -8.72
N SER A 85 11.54 17.52 -8.16
CA SER A 85 12.38 17.79 -6.97
C SER A 85 11.90 17.01 -5.74
N ASN A 86 10.58 16.95 -5.53
CA ASN A 86 10.00 16.22 -4.40
C ASN A 86 10.18 14.70 -4.59
N VAL A 87 9.97 14.18 -5.80
CA VAL A 87 10.24 12.76 -6.09
C VAL A 87 11.71 12.43 -5.82
N SER A 88 12.65 13.28 -6.26
CA SER A 88 14.07 13.09 -5.97
C SER A 88 14.34 13.04 -4.46
N LYS A 89 13.76 13.98 -3.70
CA LYS A 89 13.93 14.07 -2.25
C LYS A 89 13.39 12.83 -1.55
N MET A 90 12.15 12.44 -1.84
CA MET A 90 11.51 11.25 -1.26
C MET A 90 12.29 9.96 -1.57
N LEU A 91 12.83 9.81 -2.78
CA LEU A 91 13.66 8.65 -3.10
C LEU A 91 14.99 8.66 -2.33
N MET A 92 15.59 9.82 -2.07
CA MET A 92 16.85 9.91 -1.32
C MET A 92 16.66 9.72 0.19
N GLU A 93 15.47 10.00 0.73
CA GLU A 93 15.11 9.76 2.13
C GLU A 93 14.89 8.27 2.45
N VAL A 94 14.63 7.45 1.42
CA VAL A 94 14.43 6.00 1.55
C VAL A 94 15.75 5.24 1.33
N PRO A 95 16.04 4.18 2.11
CA PRO A 95 17.19 3.30 1.88
C PRO A 95 17.18 2.73 0.45
N GLU A 96 18.36 2.57 -0.14
CA GLU A 96 18.49 2.20 -1.56
C GLU A 96 17.72 0.93 -1.95
N SER A 97 17.70 -0.07 -1.06
CA SER A 97 16.97 -1.33 -1.23
C SER A 97 15.46 -1.16 -1.41
N GLN A 98 14.88 -0.08 -0.88
CA GLN A 98 13.43 0.18 -0.90
C GLN A 98 13.04 1.25 -1.93
N ARG A 99 14.00 1.90 -2.59
CA ARG A 99 13.71 3.00 -3.53
C ARG A 99 12.92 2.55 -4.75
N ALA A 100 13.10 1.31 -5.21
CA ALA A 100 12.32 0.75 -6.30
C ALA A 100 10.83 0.65 -5.92
N ASP A 101 10.54 0.15 -4.72
CA ASP A 101 9.18 0.04 -4.21
C ASP A 101 8.57 1.42 -3.93
N ALA A 102 9.35 2.36 -3.36
CA ALA A 102 8.93 3.74 -3.18
C ALA A 102 8.57 4.40 -4.52
N ALA A 103 9.39 4.22 -5.56
CA ALA A 103 9.09 4.73 -6.90
C ALA A 103 7.79 4.13 -7.47
N ASN A 104 7.57 2.83 -7.30
CA ASN A 104 6.34 2.16 -7.73
C ASN A 104 5.10 2.69 -6.98
N SER A 105 5.20 2.90 -5.67
CA SER A 105 4.13 3.49 -4.84
C SER A 105 3.81 4.92 -5.28
N LEU A 106 4.82 5.75 -5.52
CA LEU A 106 4.62 7.11 -6.05
C LEU A 106 3.92 7.08 -7.41
N VAL A 107 4.31 6.17 -8.31
CA VAL A 107 3.65 6.01 -9.62
C VAL A 107 2.19 5.60 -9.45
N TYR A 108 1.90 4.65 -8.57
CA TYR A 108 0.53 4.23 -8.27
C TYR A 108 -0.30 5.40 -7.74
N GLU A 109 0.16 6.08 -6.70
CA GLU A 109 -0.55 7.21 -6.09
C GLU A 109 -0.78 8.35 -7.07
N ALA A 110 0.24 8.69 -7.88
CA ALA A 110 0.10 9.70 -8.91
C ALA A 110 -0.97 9.31 -9.94
N ASN A 111 -0.97 8.06 -10.41
CA ASN A 111 -1.97 7.60 -11.38
C ASN A 111 -3.39 7.63 -10.79
N VAL A 112 -3.56 7.24 -9.52
CA VAL A 112 -4.87 7.29 -8.87
C VAL A 112 -5.31 8.76 -8.70
N ARG A 113 -4.44 9.65 -8.23
CA ARG A 113 -4.73 11.09 -8.08
C ARG A 113 -5.07 11.77 -9.42
N LEU A 114 -4.49 11.31 -10.53
CA LEU A 114 -4.83 11.82 -11.85
C LEU A 114 -6.20 11.36 -12.35
N ARG A 115 -6.67 10.18 -11.92
CA ARG A 115 -8.02 9.67 -12.24
C ARG A 115 -9.09 10.25 -11.31
N ASP A 116 -8.73 10.43 -10.04
CA ASP A 116 -9.57 11.04 -9.00
C ASP A 116 -8.82 12.21 -8.36
N PRO A 117 -8.99 13.44 -8.90
CA PRO A 117 -8.33 14.63 -8.37
C PRO A 117 -8.80 15.05 -6.98
N VAL A 118 -9.96 14.56 -6.52
CA VAL A 118 -10.55 14.93 -5.24
C VAL A 118 -10.01 14.03 -4.14
N TYR A 119 -10.22 12.72 -4.26
CA TYR A 119 -9.87 11.76 -3.20
C TYR A 119 -8.62 10.93 -3.48
N GLY A 120 -8.22 10.76 -4.75
CA GLY A 120 -7.04 9.97 -5.11
C GLY A 120 -7.01 8.59 -4.43
N CYS A 121 -5.88 8.23 -3.82
CA CYS A 121 -5.73 6.97 -3.10
C CYS A 121 -6.64 6.85 -1.86
N MET A 122 -7.04 7.97 -1.24
CA MET A 122 -7.96 7.94 -0.10
C MET A 122 -9.33 7.39 -0.47
N GLY A 123 -9.83 7.67 -1.68
CA GLY A 123 -11.09 7.11 -2.17
C GLY A 123 -11.04 5.59 -2.26
N ALA A 124 -9.92 5.03 -2.74
CA ALA A 124 -9.69 3.59 -2.78
C ALA A 124 -9.62 2.98 -1.37
N ILE A 125 -8.96 3.66 -0.42
CA ILE A 125 -8.91 3.22 0.98
C ILE A 125 -10.31 3.17 1.58
N SER A 126 -11.11 4.24 1.43
CA SER A 126 -12.46 4.30 1.97
C SER A 126 -13.38 3.23 1.37
N ALA A 127 -13.30 2.99 0.06
CA ALA A 127 -14.08 1.94 -0.60
C ALA A 127 -13.71 0.54 -0.07
N LEU A 128 -12.41 0.26 0.11
CA LEU A 128 -11.94 -1.01 0.67
C LEU A 128 -12.37 -1.17 2.14
N GLN A 129 -12.31 -0.11 2.94
CA GLN A 129 -12.78 -0.14 4.32
C GLN A 129 -14.28 -0.45 4.42
N GLN A 130 -15.10 0.15 3.55
CA GLN A 130 -16.54 -0.16 3.47
C GLN A 130 -16.78 -1.62 3.05
N GLN A 131 -16.01 -2.13 2.09
CA GLN A 131 -16.11 -3.53 1.66
C GLN A 131 -15.76 -4.50 2.79
N VAL A 132 -14.68 -4.23 3.53
CA VAL A 132 -14.30 -5.03 4.71
C VAL A 132 -15.42 -5.03 5.74
N GLN A 133 -16.02 -3.87 6.04
CA GLN A 133 -17.12 -3.77 6.99
C GLN A 133 -18.37 -4.53 6.53
N SER A 134 -18.73 -4.41 5.25
CA SER A 134 -19.87 -5.13 4.66
C SER A 134 -19.68 -6.63 4.74
N LEU A 135 -18.51 -7.13 4.33
CA LEU A 135 -18.19 -8.56 4.37
C LEU A 135 -18.17 -9.09 5.82
N GLN A 136 -17.65 -8.29 6.76
CA GLN A 136 -17.66 -8.67 8.17
C GLN A 136 -19.09 -8.75 8.73
N ALA A 137 -19.97 -7.84 8.33
CA ALA A 137 -21.38 -7.86 8.73
C ALA A 137 -22.10 -9.10 8.17
N GLU A 138 -21.85 -9.45 6.89
CA GLU A 138 -22.40 -10.64 6.26
C GLU A 138 -21.93 -11.93 6.97
N LEU A 139 -20.62 -12.05 7.25
CA LEU A 139 -20.07 -13.16 8.01
C LEU A 139 -20.72 -13.29 9.40
N ASN A 140 -20.94 -12.17 10.07
CA ASN A 140 -21.59 -12.16 11.39
C ASN A 140 -23.06 -12.58 11.30
N ALA A 141 -23.78 -12.14 10.27
CA ALA A 141 -25.17 -12.55 10.04
C ALA A 141 -25.28 -14.05 9.80
N VAL A 142 -24.41 -14.63 8.96
CA VAL A 142 -24.38 -16.08 8.70
C VAL A 142 -24.02 -16.86 9.96
N ARG A 143 -23.04 -16.41 10.74
CA ARG A 143 -22.68 -17.04 12.02
C ARG A 143 -23.84 -17.02 13.02
N ALA A 144 -24.55 -15.90 13.12
CA ALA A 144 -25.72 -15.78 13.98
C ALA A 144 -26.82 -16.75 13.54
N GLU A 145 -27.04 -16.90 12.24
CA GLU A 145 -28.03 -17.83 11.69
C GLU A 145 -27.67 -19.30 11.97
N ILE A 146 -26.39 -19.68 11.82
CA ILE A 146 -25.90 -21.01 12.21
C ILE A 146 -26.18 -21.30 13.68
N LEU A 147 -25.90 -20.34 14.58
CA LEU A 147 -26.16 -20.50 16.01
C LEU A 147 -27.65 -20.69 16.32
N LYS A 148 -28.54 -19.96 15.63
CA LYS A 148 -29.99 -20.17 15.76
C LYS A 148 -30.41 -21.59 15.36
N TYR A 149 -29.89 -22.11 14.24
CA TYR A 149 -30.17 -23.47 13.81
C TYR A 149 -29.71 -24.49 14.85
N ARG A 150 -28.48 -24.35 15.37
CA ARG A 150 -27.94 -25.24 16.40
C ARG A 150 -28.76 -25.21 17.70
N PHE A 151 -29.17 -24.03 18.15
CA PHE A 151 -30.02 -23.90 19.33
C PHE A 151 -31.38 -24.55 19.13
N ARG A 152 -32.00 -24.38 17.94
CA ARG A 152 -33.27 -25.02 17.60
C ARG A 152 -33.16 -26.55 17.57
N GLU A 153 -32.07 -27.10 17.02
CA GLU A 153 -31.78 -28.55 17.05
C GLU A 153 -31.70 -29.05 18.50
N ALA A 154 -30.95 -28.36 19.37
CA ALA A 154 -30.83 -28.74 20.79
C ALA A 154 -32.17 -28.65 21.53
N ASN A 155 -32.98 -27.62 21.28
CA ASN A 155 -34.27 -27.44 21.95
C ASN A 155 -35.30 -28.51 21.53
N ASN A 156 -35.26 -28.98 20.28
CA ASN A 156 -36.11 -30.08 19.82
C ASN A 156 -35.74 -31.43 20.45
N ILE A 157 -34.51 -31.61 20.92
CA ILE A 157 -34.05 -32.86 21.56
C ILE A 157 -34.47 -32.92 23.05
N ILE A 158 -34.73 -31.77 23.70
CA ILE A 158 -34.97 -31.67 25.15
C ILE A 158 -36.46 -31.53 25.51
N SER A 159 -37.36 -31.38 24.54
CA SER A 159 -38.81 -31.30 24.84
C SER A 159 -39.33 -32.68 25.28
N PRO A 160 -39.78 -32.86 26.54
CA PRO A 160 -40.43 -34.09 26.94
C PRO A 160 -41.81 -34.11 26.28
N SER A 161 -42.00 -34.98 25.28
CA SER A 161 -43.34 -35.32 24.81
C SER A 161 -44.07 -36.03 25.96
N SER A 162 -44.84 -35.27 26.73
CA SER A 162 -45.89 -35.81 27.57
C SER A 162 -47.01 -36.31 26.66
N HIS A 163 -47.16 -37.63 26.63
CA HIS A 163 -48.28 -38.43 26.09
C HIS A 163 -48.29 -38.72 24.59
N HIS A 164 -47.73 -39.87 24.21
CA HIS A 164 -48.52 -40.93 23.59
C HIS A 164 -47.83 -42.29 23.77
N HIS A 165 -48.53 -43.21 24.43
CA HIS A 165 -48.22 -44.63 24.46
C HIS A 165 -48.30 -45.23 23.04
N HIS A 166 -47.55 -46.32 22.83
CA HIS A 166 -47.68 -47.31 21.76
C HIS A 166 -46.96 -47.05 20.42
N LEU A 167 -45.66 -47.42 20.35
CA LEU A 167 -45.17 -48.66 19.74
C LEU A 167 -43.65 -48.57 19.51
N ALA A 168 -42.92 -49.49 20.14
CA ALA A 168 -41.55 -49.82 19.79
C ALA A 168 -41.50 -50.48 18.40
N LEU A 169 -40.46 -50.18 17.63
CA LEU A 169 -39.82 -50.94 16.53
C LEU A 169 -39.06 -49.89 15.68
N LEU A 170 -37.73 -49.81 15.57
CA LEU A 170 -36.67 -50.81 15.71
C LEU A 170 -35.37 -50.11 16.15
N SER A 171 -34.69 -50.68 17.16
CA SER A 171 -33.25 -50.50 17.34
C SER A 171 -32.49 -51.36 16.33
N SER A 172 -31.47 -50.80 15.69
CA SER A 172 -30.36 -51.54 15.06
C SER A 172 -29.16 -50.61 14.92
N ASN A 173 -28.27 -50.55 15.91
CA ASN A 173 -27.10 -51.42 16.01
C ASN A 173 -26.06 -50.82 16.98
N SER A 174 -25.67 -51.63 17.96
CA SER A 174 -24.54 -51.40 18.85
C SER A 174 -23.22 -51.34 18.08
N GLY A 175 -22.43 -50.30 18.36
CA GLY A 175 -20.99 -50.27 18.19
C GLY A 175 -20.38 -49.62 19.42
N ALA A 176 -19.90 -50.44 20.35
CA ALA A 176 -19.23 -49.98 21.56
C ALA A 176 -17.79 -49.57 21.24
N VAL A 177 -17.33 -48.41 21.73
CA VAL A 177 -15.95 -48.20 22.21
C VAL A 177 -15.86 -47.02 23.18
N SER A 178 -15.45 -47.37 24.39
CA SER A 178 -14.73 -46.67 25.46
C SER A 178 -14.41 -45.16 25.41
N VAL A 179 -14.76 -44.53 26.54
CA VAL A 179 -13.99 -43.60 27.40
C VAL A 179 -13.10 -42.54 26.74
N ALA A 180 -13.53 -41.28 26.76
CA ALA A 180 -12.68 -40.11 27.09
C ALA A 180 -13.50 -38.81 27.20
N ALA A 181 -13.27 -38.10 28.31
CA ALA A 181 -13.31 -36.66 28.55
C ALA A 181 -14.37 -35.75 27.88
N LEU A 182 -15.05 -34.96 28.73
CA LEU A 182 -15.81 -33.76 28.37
C LEU A 182 -15.02 -32.85 27.41
N PRO A 183 -15.64 -32.29 26.36
CA PRO A 183 -15.00 -31.25 25.57
C PRO A 183 -14.83 -29.98 26.42
N PRO A 184 -13.70 -29.26 26.30
CA PRO A 184 -13.50 -28.01 27.01
C PRO A 184 -14.52 -26.96 26.53
N ALA A 185 -14.95 -26.10 27.45
CA ALA A 185 -15.84 -24.98 27.17
C ALA A 185 -15.30 -24.13 25.99
N PRO A 186 -16.17 -23.49 25.19
CA PRO A 186 -15.74 -22.60 24.13
C PRO A 186 -14.87 -21.48 24.74
N GLN A 187 -13.59 -21.48 24.40
CA GLN A 187 -12.71 -20.35 24.73
C GLN A 187 -13.29 -19.10 24.06
N GLN A 188 -13.62 -18.09 24.87
CA GLN A 188 -13.92 -16.76 24.36
C GLN A 188 -12.76 -16.30 23.47
N PRO A 189 -13.03 -15.69 22.30
CA PRO A 189 -11.98 -15.02 21.55
C PRO A 189 -11.35 -13.92 22.41
N PRO A 190 -10.03 -13.68 22.31
CA PRO A 190 -9.37 -12.64 23.07
C PRO A 190 -10.05 -11.28 22.81
N PRO A 191 -10.11 -10.39 23.82
CA PRO A 191 -10.65 -9.05 23.62
C PRO A 191 -9.86 -8.33 22.52
N PRO A 192 -10.52 -7.49 21.70
CA PRO A 192 -9.82 -6.66 20.73
C PRO A 192 -8.80 -5.77 21.47
N PRO A 193 -7.65 -5.45 20.86
CA PRO A 193 -6.74 -4.48 21.44
C PRO A 193 -7.50 -3.17 21.69
N SER A 194 -7.36 -2.65 22.91
CA SER A 194 -7.89 -1.35 23.28
C SER A 194 -7.54 -0.35 22.19
N THR A 195 -8.57 0.26 21.60
CA THR A 195 -8.45 1.49 20.84
C THR A 195 -7.51 2.43 21.59
N VAL A 196 -6.35 2.71 21.02
CA VAL A 196 -5.53 3.85 21.43
C VAL A 196 -6.45 5.05 21.29
N GLN A 197 -6.94 5.56 22.43
CA GLN A 197 -7.58 6.84 22.50
C GLN A 197 -6.62 7.84 21.87
N SER A 198 -7.07 8.47 20.78
CA SER A 198 -6.43 9.65 20.24
C SER A 198 -6.33 10.66 21.37
N LEU A 199 -5.11 10.85 21.86
CA LEU A 199 -4.78 11.95 22.75
C LEU A 199 -5.12 13.25 22.00
N PRO A 200 -5.89 14.19 22.59
CA PRO A 200 -6.10 15.49 21.96
C PRO A 200 -4.76 16.25 21.85
N PRO A 201 -4.56 17.06 20.81
CA PRO A 201 -3.35 17.86 20.68
C PRO A 201 -3.25 18.86 21.85
N PRO A 202 -2.04 19.20 22.34
CA PRO A 202 -1.89 20.22 23.36
C PRO A 202 -2.34 21.58 22.82
N SER A 203 -3.23 22.22 23.58
CA SER A 203 -3.64 23.60 23.37
C SER A 203 -2.42 24.52 23.33
N THR A 204 -2.31 25.30 22.25
CA THR A 204 -1.40 26.44 22.16
C THR A 204 -1.85 27.53 23.12
N THR A 205 -1.27 27.57 24.31
CA THR A 205 -1.28 28.81 25.12
C THR A 205 -0.26 29.77 24.52
N THR A 206 -0.78 30.73 23.75
CA THR A 206 -0.17 32.04 23.59
C THR A 206 0.00 32.69 24.96
N THR A 207 1.25 32.86 25.40
CA THR A 207 1.58 33.84 26.43
C THR A 207 2.61 34.82 25.86
N THR A 208 2.10 36.00 25.58
CA THR A 208 2.82 37.21 25.21
C THR A 208 3.44 37.82 26.47
N THR A 209 4.77 37.91 26.56
CA THR A 209 5.50 38.92 27.36
C THR A 209 6.96 38.92 26.88
N SER A 210 7.37 39.81 25.98
CA SER A 210 7.87 41.18 26.22
C SER A 210 8.95 41.29 27.31
N SER A 211 10.17 41.51 26.83
CA SER A 211 11.10 42.60 27.25
C SER A 211 12.47 42.20 27.84
N SER A 212 13.49 42.67 27.11
CA SER A 212 14.72 43.37 27.54
C SER A 212 15.90 42.64 28.21
N SER A 213 17.02 42.71 27.47
CA SER A 213 18.33 43.28 27.88
C SER A 213 19.36 42.47 28.68
N MET A 214 20.52 42.30 28.01
CA MET A 214 21.89 42.65 28.40
C MET A 214 22.74 41.74 29.34
N TYR A 215 23.99 41.55 28.87
CA TYR A 215 25.26 41.28 29.60
C TYR A 215 25.76 39.84 29.90
N THR A 216 26.88 39.50 29.21
CA THR A 216 28.21 39.05 29.68
C THR A 216 28.47 37.66 30.32
N GLN A 217 29.54 37.03 29.78
CA GLN A 217 30.30 35.81 30.10
C GLN A 217 30.96 35.81 31.51
N PRO A 218 31.86 34.88 31.90
CA PRO A 218 31.89 33.40 31.91
C PRO A 218 32.25 32.84 33.32
N ILE A 219 32.59 31.54 33.44
CA ILE A 219 33.53 30.88 34.41
C ILE A 219 32.95 29.65 35.17
N THR A 220 33.90 28.73 35.35
CA THR A 220 34.01 27.33 35.79
C THR A 220 33.58 26.96 37.23
N ASN A 221 33.19 25.69 37.42
CA ASN A 221 33.78 24.70 38.37
C ASN A 221 32.91 23.41 38.34
N SER A 222 33.37 22.24 37.88
CA SER A 222 34.34 21.27 38.44
C SER A 222 33.67 20.17 39.29
N THR A 223 34.21 18.94 39.17
CA THR A 223 33.98 17.68 39.95
C THR A 223 32.84 16.77 39.45
N ILE A 224 32.92 15.44 39.23
CA ILE A 224 33.84 14.31 39.52
C ILE A 224 33.45 13.18 38.51
N ALA A 225 34.34 12.70 37.65
CA ALA A 225 35.04 11.41 37.67
C ALA A 225 34.19 10.11 37.84
N ASP A 226 34.38 9.21 36.85
CA ASP A 226 34.56 7.76 36.97
C ASP A 226 33.45 6.72 36.68
N TYR A 227 33.78 5.92 35.64
CA TYR A 227 33.69 4.46 35.47
C TYR A 227 32.33 3.73 35.28
N ASN A 228 32.13 3.28 34.04
CA ASN A 228 32.00 1.88 33.60
C ASN A 228 30.96 0.92 34.23
N THR A 229 30.07 0.41 33.36
CA THR A 229 29.99 -1.03 32.97
C THR A 229 28.96 -1.97 33.65
N ILE A 230 28.35 -2.83 32.78
CA ILE A 230 27.59 -4.10 32.99
C ILE A 230 26.09 -3.93 33.38
N SER A 231 25.10 -4.65 32.83
CA SER A 231 25.07 -5.99 32.22
C SER A 231 23.99 -6.13 31.15
N SER A 232 24.33 -6.84 30.06
CA SER A 232 23.38 -7.44 29.13
C SER A 232 23.15 -8.88 29.58
N GLU A 233 21.95 -9.24 30.05
CA GLU A 233 21.58 -10.64 30.24
C GLU A 233 20.83 -11.16 29.02
N ASN A 234 21.44 -12.18 28.43
CA ASN A 234 20.96 -13.01 27.35
C ASN A 234 20.25 -14.22 27.99
N VAL A 235 18.95 -14.40 27.75
CA VAL A 235 18.21 -15.60 28.18
C VAL A 235 17.90 -16.46 26.94
N PRO A 236 18.48 -17.67 26.81
CA PRO A 236 18.09 -18.63 25.79
C PRO A 236 16.89 -19.45 26.29
N PHE A 237 15.79 -19.48 25.53
CA PHE A 237 14.70 -20.42 25.77
C PHE A 237 14.41 -21.21 24.49
N PHE A 238 14.95 -22.43 24.43
CA PHE A 238 14.40 -23.55 23.68
C PHE A 238 14.33 -24.74 24.62
N GLY A 239 13.14 -25.34 24.68
CA GLY A 239 12.79 -26.61 25.33
C GLY A 239 11.44 -27.04 24.80
#